data_AF-A0A485ALK9-F1
#
_entry.id   AF-A0A485ALK9-F1
#
_cell.length_a   1.000
_cell.length_b   1.000
_cell.length_c   1.000
_cell.angle_alpha   90.00
_cell.angle_beta   90.00
_cell.angle_gamma   90.00
#
_symmetry.space_group_name_H-M   'P 1'
#
loop_
_entity.id
_entity.type
_entity.pdbx_description
1 polymer ?
#
loop_
_entity_poly.entity_id
_entity_poly.type
_entity_poly.pdbx_seq_one_letter_code
_entity_poly.pdbx_strand_id
1 'polypeptide(L)' 'MTALLRHMAQDAQQALINDIEHAIEQASPGPLVDDRDAQLLQQYIKKLLRHPRS' A
#
# COMPACT_ATOMS: atom_id res chain seq x y z
N MET A 1 1.27 -12.03 4.98
CA MET A 1 -0.03 -11.30 4.96
C MET A 1 -0.55 -11.16 6.38
N THR A 2 -0.66 -9.93 6.91
CA THR A 2 -0.99 -9.66 8.33
C THR A 2 -2.33 -10.28 8.74
N ALA A 3 -2.36 -10.97 9.87
CA ALA A 3 -3.50 -11.78 10.33
C ALA A 3 -4.84 -11.01 10.42
N LEU A 4 -4.80 -9.68 10.56
CA LEU A 4 -5.97 -8.81 10.62
C LEU A 4 -6.83 -8.88 9.34
N LEU A 5 -6.21 -8.85 8.16
CA LEU A 5 -6.94 -8.87 6.88
C LEU A 5 -7.59 -10.23 6.61
N ARG A 6 -7.03 -11.31 7.16
CA ARG A 6 -7.51 -12.69 6.93
C ARG A 6 -8.80 -13.01 7.69
N HIS A 7 -9.12 -12.24 8.72
CA HIS A 7 -10.34 -12.42 9.53
C HIS A 7 -11.45 -11.40 9.20
N MET A 8 -11.19 -10.46 8.28
CA MET A 8 -12.20 -9.49 7.86
C MET A 8 -13.09 -10.06 6.76
N ALA A 9 -14.39 -9.71 6.82
CA ALA A 9 -15.30 -9.96 5.71
C ALA A 9 -14.76 -9.32 4.43
N GLN A 10 -14.92 -10.02 3.30
CA GLN A 10 -14.30 -9.67 2.02
C GLN A 10 -14.59 -8.23 1.57
N ASP A 11 -15.80 -7.74 1.83
CA ASP A 11 -16.22 -6.38 1.48
C ASP A 11 -15.52 -5.32 2.33
N ALA A 12 -15.36 -5.58 3.63
CA ALA A 12 -14.63 -4.69 4.54
C ALA A 12 -13.12 -4.68 4.24
N GLN A 13 -12.58 -5.81 3.79
CA GLN A 13 -11.21 -5.91 3.34
C GLN A 13 -10.98 -5.07 2.08
N GLN A 14 -11.88 -5.14 1.10
CA GLN A 14 -11.76 -4.38 -0.13
C GLN A 14 -11.92 -2.88 0.10
N ALA A 15 -12.84 -2.47 0.96
CA ALA A 15 -13.00 -1.06 1.36
C ALA A 15 -11.72 -0.51 2.01
N LEU A 16 -11.12 -1.26 2.94
CA LEU A 16 -9.88 -0.86 3.61
C LEU A 16 -8.70 -0.77 2.64
N ILE A 17 -8.61 -1.68 1.67
CA ILE A 17 -7.58 -1.63 0.62
C ILE A 17 -7.74 -0.35 -0.21
N ASN A 18 -8.96 -0.05 -0.64
CA ASN A 18 -9.23 1.14 -1.45
C ASN A 18 -8.92 2.44 -0.69
N ASP A 19 -9.25 2.51 0.60
CA ASP A 19 -8.96 3.67 1.45
C ASP A 19 -7.44 3.89 1.61
N ILE A 20 -6.68 2.81 1.78
CA ILE A 20 -5.21 2.87 1.88
C ILE A 20 -4.60 3.32 0.54
N GLU A 21 -5.07 2.79 -0.59
CA GLU A 21 -4.60 3.19 -1.91
C GLU A 21 -4.86 4.68 -2.17
N HIS A 22 -6.06 5.16 -1.87
CA HIS A 22 -6.40 6.58 -1.95
C HIS A 22 -5.52 7.44 -1.03
N ALA A 23 -5.30 7.03 0.22
CA ALA A 23 -4.46 7.78 1.15
C ALA A 23 -3.01 7.88 0.67
N ILE A 24 -2.47 6.83 0.04
CA ILE A 24 -1.12 6.82 -0.53
C ILE A 24 -1.05 7.73 -1.77
N GLU A 25 -2.07 7.74 -2.63
CA GLU A 25 -2.12 8.66 -3.78
C GLU A 25 -2.16 10.12 -3.35
N GLN A 26 -2.88 10.42 -2.27
CA GLN A 26 -2.99 11.79 -1.73
C GLN A 26 -1.77 12.20 -0.90
N ALA A 27 -1.00 11.24 -0.39
CA ALA A 27 0.27 11.48 0.28
C ALA A 27 1.36 11.81 -0.76
N SER A 28 1.35 13.04 -1.26
CA SER A 28 2.48 13.57 -2.04
C SER A 28 3.72 13.59 -1.13
N PRO A 29 4.81 12.89 -1.46
CA PRO A 29 6.04 12.99 -0.67
C PRO A 29 6.50 14.45 -0.73
N GLY A 30 6.46 15.14 0.41
CA GLY A 30 7.01 16.49 0.53
C GLY A 30 8.48 16.51 0.11
N PRO A 31 9.01 17.68 -0.32
CA PRO A 31 10.30 17.78 -0.98
C PRO A 31 11.45 17.50 0.00
N LEU A 32 11.76 16.22 0.22
CA LEU A 32 12.91 15.74 1.00
C LEU A 32 13.27 14.27 0.70
N VAL A 33 12.66 13.67 -0.32
CA VAL A 33 13.02 12.32 -0.77
C VAL A 33 13.44 12.45 -2.23
N ASP A 34 14.66 12.05 -2.54
CA ASP A 34 15.15 11.97 -3.92
C ASP A 34 14.12 11.17 -4.75
N ASP A 35 13.70 11.69 -5.90
CA ASP A 35 12.64 11.08 -6.73
C ASP A 35 12.89 9.59 -7.00
N ARG A 36 14.17 9.20 -7.05
CA ARG A 36 14.59 7.82 -7.23
C ARG A 36 14.21 6.93 -6.05
N ASP A 37 14.39 7.41 -4.82
CA ASP A 37 14.09 6.65 -3.60
C ASP A 37 12.58 6.55 -3.39
N ALA A 38 11.84 7.62 -3.70
CA ALA A 38 10.37 7.59 -3.71
C ALA A 38 9.83 6.57 -4.73
N GLN A 39 10.40 6.52 -5.94
CA GLN A 39 10.02 5.51 -6.95
C GLN A 39 10.36 4.08 -6.53
N LEU A 40 11.54 3.85 -5.94
CA LEU A 40 11.94 2.54 -5.45
C LEU A 40 10.99 2.02 -4.37
N LEU A 41 10.60 2.89 -3.43
CA LEU A 41 9.61 2.56 -2.41
C LEU A 41 8.24 2.24 -3.03
N GLN A 42 7.78 3.03 -3.99
CA GLN A 42 6.51 2.80 -4.68
C GLN A 42 6.50 1.48 -5.46
N GLN A 43 7.59 1.13 -6.11
CA GLN A 43 7.75 -0.16 -6.81
C GLN A 43 7.76 -1.34 -5.83
N TYR A 44 8.42 -1.18 -4.68
CA TYR A 44 8.45 -2.20 -3.64
C TYR A 44 7.06 -2.46 -3.06
N ILE A 45 6.31 -1.40 -2.72
CA ILE A 45 4.93 -1.50 -2.23
C ILE A 45 4.05 -2.19 -3.26
N LYS A 46 4.12 -1.80 -4.55
CA LYS A 46 3.37 -2.47 -5.63
C LYS A 46 3.68 -3.96 -5.73
N LYS A 47 4.95 -4.36 -5.60
CA LYS A 47 5.34 -5.77 -5.57
C LYS A 47 4.80 -6.51 -4.35
N LEU A 48 4.80 -5.86 -3.19
CA LEU A 48 4.30 -6.44 -1.94
C LEU A 48 2.78 -6.66 -1.96
N LEU A 49 2.03 -5.74 -2.57
CA LEU A 49 0.58 -5.86 -2.75
C LEU A 49 0.22 -6.97 -3.74
N ARG A 50 1.00 -7.13 -4.82
CA ARG A 50 0.79 -8.19 -5.82
C ARG A 50 1.21 -9.58 -5.33
N HIS A 51 2.29 -9.65 -4.55
CA HIS A 51 2.82 -10.90 -4.01
C HIS A 51 3.11 -10.71 -2.52
N PRO A 52 2.08 -10.78 -1.66
CA PRO A 52 2.29 -10.66 -0.23
C PRO A 52 3.18 -11.82 0.20
N ARG A 53 4.40 -11.50 0.67
CA ARG A 53 5.24 -12.51 1.31
C ARG A 53 4.45 -13.09 2.50
N SER A 54 4.30 -14.41 2.50
CA SER A 54 3.62 -15.17 3.55
C SER A 54 4.22 -14.85 4.91
#